data_AF-A0A957TY21-F1
#
_entry.id   AF-A0A957TY21-F1
#
_cell.length_a   1.000
_cell.length_b   1.000
_cell.length_c   1.000
_cell.angle_alpha   90.00
_cell.angle_beta   90.00
_cell.angle_gamma   90.00
#
_symmetry.space_group_name_H-M   'P 1'
#
loop_
_entity.id
_entity.type
_entity.pdbx_description
1 polymer ?
#
loop_
_entity_poly.entity_id
_entity_poly.type
_entity_poly.pdbx_seq_one_letter_code
_entity_poly.pdbx_strand_id
1 'polypeptide(L)'
;FATVVAIPGIQTNCGGAALISTGYNVISDGSCTLQQSDQSKPDQINRPPLLQPLALNNGATRNYLPTATDDNVLLDLVPLTACEQALGASPRDQRNQPRPRTGKPSNLANTGSTSRNFCDAGAVELGFETRYVCGPPVGKDDAGYCQNPAFASIRQALEEALDEDTIVIMGVITENVTVAKSVTIRGPSVDEATPGAHMAFVQGAPTQPDQNSAPTGSVFTIAAGATVTLEQINIRHGYADQGGGIHNAGSLTVNGVTIYHSRATTGGAL
;
A
#
# COMPACT_ATOMS: atom_id res chain seq x y z
N PHE A 1 18.47 18.56 -5.56
CA PHE A 1 17.79 17.25 -5.38
C PHE A 1 16.50 17.30 -6.18
N ALA A 2 16.02 16.16 -6.70
CA ALA A 2 14.92 16.06 -7.66
C ALA A 2 13.73 16.99 -7.35
N THR A 3 13.37 17.84 -8.32
CA THR A 3 12.22 18.76 -8.19
C THR A 3 11.03 18.21 -8.96
N VAL A 4 9.86 18.25 -8.34
CA VAL A 4 8.60 17.93 -9.01
C VAL A 4 7.88 19.24 -9.32
N VAL A 5 7.64 19.50 -10.60
CA VAL A 5 6.89 20.66 -11.08
C VAL A 5 5.62 20.16 -11.75
N ALA A 6 4.49 20.33 -11.05
CA ALA A 6 3.19 19.94 -11.55
C ALA A 6 2.13 20.90 -11.03
N ILE A 7 1.48 21.63 -11.93
CA ILE A 7 0.30 22.42 -11.64
C ILE A 7 -0.93 21.55 -11.95
N PRO A 8 -1.87 21.40 -11.00
CA PRO A 8 -3.17 20.83 -11.31
C PRO A 8 -3.93 21.76 -12.26
N GLY A 9 -4.15 21.36 -13.52
CA GLY A 9 -4.99 22.08 -14.48
C GLY A 9 -4.38 22.30 -15.88
N ILE A 10 -4.90 23.29 -16.61
CA ILE A 10 -4.55 23.63 -18.02
C ILE A 10 -3.49 24.74 -18.15
N GLN A 11 -2.93 25.22 -17.04
CA GLN A 11 -1.88 26.25 -17.10
C GLN A 11 -0.51 25.60 -17.26
N THR A 12 0.38 26.27 -17.99
CA THR A 12 1.79 25.89 -18.13
C THR A 12 2.50 25.96 -16.79
N ASN A 13 3.26 24.93 -16.44
CA ASN A 13 4.06 24.87 -15.22
C ASN A 13 5.09 26.01 -15.11
N CYS A 14 5.73 26.34 -16.21
CA CYS A 14 6.82 27.30 -16.28
C CYS A 14 6.54 28.41 -17.28
N GLY A 15 7.02 29.61 -16.93
CA GLY A 15 7.15 30.74 -17.83
C GLY A 15 8.44 31.50 -17.52
N GLY A 16 8.98 32.21 -18.51
CA GLY A 16 10.17 33.03 -18.34
C GLY A 16 11.49 32.30 -18.63
N ALA A 17 12.53 32.62 -17.86
CA ALA A 17 13.88 32.13 -18.08
C ALA A 17 14.00 30.62 -17.83
N ALA A 18 14.97 29.98 -18.49
CA ALA A 18 15.23 28.56 -18.33
C ALA A 18 15.70 28.24 -16.90
N LEU A 19 15.29 27.06 -16.40
CA LEU A 19 15.68 26.55 -15.09
C LEU A 19 17.01 25.81 -15.20
N ILE A 20 17.89 25.95 -14.20
CA ILE A 20 19.10 25.13 -14.12
C ILE A 20 18.74 23.79 -13.50
N SER A 21 18.88 22.72 -14.27
CA SER A 21 18.66 21.35 -13.80
C SER A 21 19.89 20.85 -13.04
N THR A 22 19.64 20.17 -11.91
CA THR A 22 20.64 19.32 -11.24
C THR A 22 20.35 17.83 -11.45
N GLY A 23 19.42 17.53 -12.35
CA GLY A 23 18.96 16.20 -12.72
C GLY A 23 17.77 15.68 -11.93
N TYR A 24 17.18 14.59 -12.46
CA TYR A 24 16.04 13.85 -11.91
C TYR A 24 14.78 14.68 -11.64
N ASN A 25 14.59 15.81 -12.31
CA ASN A 25 13.35 16.58 -12.15
C ASN A 25 12.19 15.88 -12.86
N VAL A 26 10.99 16.02 -12.33
CA VAL A 26 9.76 15.53 -12.96
C VAL A 26 8.87 16.71 -13.25
N ILE A 27 8.52 16.89 -14.52
CA ILE A 27 7.77 18.04 -15.00
C ILE A 27 6.55 17.50 -15.74
N SER A 28 5.35 17.89 -15.28
CA SER A 28 4.11 17.30 -15.79
C SER A 28 3.80 17.67 -17.25
N ASP A 29 4.40 18.74 -17.76
CA ASP A 29 4.21 19.25 -19.11
C ASP A 29 5.56 19.59 -19.80
N GLY A 30 5.49 20.12 -21.02
CA GLY A 30 6.66 20.58 -21.79
C GLY A 30 6.97 22.07 -21.65
N SER A 31 6.41 22.76 -20.65
CA SER A 31 6.51 24.23 -20.56
C SER A 31 7.85 24.71 -20.01
N CYS A 32 8.57 23.87 -19.27
CA CYS A 32 9.84 24.23 -18.64
C CYS A 32 11.01 24.00 -19.59
N THR A 33 11.80 25.04 -19.85
CA THR A 33 13.10 24.89 -20.51
C THR A 33 14.16 24.62 -19.44
N LEU A 34 14.86 23.48 -19.55
CA LEU A 34 15.94 23.11 -18.64
C LEU A 34 17.30 23.37 -19.28
N GLN A 35 18.19 24.04 -18.54
CA GLN A 35 19.61 24.17 -18.85
C GLN A 35 20.40 23.12 -18.06
N GLN A 36 21.50 22.63 -18.63
CA GLN A 36 22.43 21.70 -17.99
C GLN A 36 21.80 20.35 -17.59
N SER A 37 21.03 19.73 -18.50
CA SER A 37 20.61 18.34 -18.28
C SER A 37 21.83 17.41 -18.35
N ASP A 38 22.25 16.92 -17.20
CA ASP A 38 23.24 15.85 -17.08
C ASP A 38 22.59 14.55 -17.58
N GLN A 39 23.13 13.97 -18.66
CA GLN A 39 22.60 12.73 -19.23
C GLN A 39 22.66 11.55 -18.25
N SER A 40 23.53 11.61 -17.24
CA SER A 40 23.58 10.60 -16.17
C SER A 40 22.49 10.78 -15.11
N LYS A 41 21.75 11.90 -15.16
CA LYS A 41 20.69 12.27 -14.22
C LYS A 41 19.45 12.77 -14.96
N PRO A 42 18.84 11.94 -15.82
CA PRO A 42 17.83 12.39 -16.78
C PRO A 42 16.60 12.99 -16.10
N ASP A 43 16.19 14.15 -16.58
CA ASP A 43 14.91 14.78 -16.23
C ASP A 43 13.75 14.09 -16.98
N GLN A 44 12.59 13.98 -16.33
CA GLN A 44 11.34 13.44 -16.86
C GLN A 44 10.41 14.59 -17.26
N ILE A 45 10.47 15.04 -18.51
CA ILE A 45 9.66 16.15 -19.04
C ILE A 45 8.40 15.61 -19.73
N ASN A 46 7.27 16.31 -19.58
CA ASN A 46 5.96 15.89 -20.12
C ASN A 46 5.51 14.54 -19.56
N ARG A 47 5.75 14.33 -18.26
CA ARG A 47 5.45 13.11 -17.52
C ARG A 47 4.63 13.50 -16.28
N PRO A 48 3.28 13.55 -16.39
CA PRO A 48 2.45 13.98 -15.27
C PRO A 48 2.60 13.01 -14.09
N PRO A 49 3.00 13.49 -12.89
CA PRO A 49 3.02 12.65 -11.71
C PRO A 49 1.61 12.35 -11.26
N LEU A 50 1.41 11.15 -10.71
CA LEU A 50 0.15 10.77 -10.11
C LEU A 50 0.20 11.15 -8.62
N LEU A 51 -0.62 12.12 -8.22
CA LEU A 51 -0.57 12.71 -6.87
C LEU A 51 -1.93 12.58 -6.18
N GLN A 52 -1.91 12.20 -4.91
CA GLN A 52 -3.04 12.31 -4.00
C GLN A 52 -3.29 13.78 -3.61
N PRO A 53 -4.48 14.13 -3.09
CA PRO A 53 -4.77 15.48 -2.60
C PRO A 53 -3.79 15.97 -1.52
N LEU A 54 -3.62 17.29 -1.44
CA LEU A 54 -2.75 17.95 -0.45
C LEU A 54 -3.21 17.66 0.99
N ALA A 55 -2.41 16.93 1.77
CA ALA A 55 -2.69 16.52 3.14
C ALA A 55 -1.43 16.53 4.01
N LEU A 56 -1.55 16.34 5.34
CA LEU A 56 -0.39 16.31 6.24
C LEU A 56 0.49 15.07 6.07
N ASN A 57 -0.08 13.95 5.62
CA ASN A 57 0.65 12.70 5.33
C ASN A 57 1.65 12.31 6.43
N ASN A 58 1.33 12.52 7.70
CA ASN A 58 2.21 12.25 8.85
C ASN A 58 3.52 13.07 8.90
N GLY A 59 3.62 14.18 8.16
CA GLY A 59 4.71 15.15 8.21
C GLY A 59 4.31 16.46 8.89
N ALA A 60 5.30 17.32 9.19
CA ALA A 60 5.07 18.63 9.80
C ALA A 60 4.40 19.64 8.86
N THR A 61 4.40 19.37 7.55
CA THR A 61 3.87 20.25 6.50
C THR A 61 2.96 19.48 5.57
N ARG A 62 1.92 20.17 5.05
CA ARG A 62 1.06 19.58 4.02
C ARG A 62 1.86 19.35 2.74
N ASN A 63 1.72 18.17 2.15
CA ASN A 63 2.37 17.80 0.89
C ASN A 63 1.42 16.97 0.01
N TYR A 64 1.74 16.90 -1.28
CA TYR A 64 1.10 15.96 -2.19
C TYR A 64 1.82 14.62 -2.05
N LEU A 65 1.07 13.55 -1.72
CA LEU A 65 1.63 12.20 -1.71
C LEU A 65 1.63 11.67 -3.15
N PRO A 66 2.71 11.07 -3.66
CA PRO A 66 2.60 10.27 -4.87
C PRO A 66 1.54 9.16 -4.67
N THR A 67 0.81 8.77 -5.70
CA THR A 67 0.06 7.51 -5.65
C THR A 67 1.04 6.36 -5.83
N ALA A 68 0.99 5.30 -5.03
CA ALA A 68 1.87 4.16 -5.27
C ALA A 68 1.28 3.17 -6.28
N THR A 69 1.16 3.68 -7.50
CA THR A 69 0.79 2.94 -8.71
C THR A 69 2.01 2.81 -9.59
N ASP A 70 2.16 1.72 -10.34
CA ASP A 70 3.32 1.48 -11.23
C ASP A 70 3.54 2.57 -12.28
N ASP A 71 2.45 3.24 -12.65
CA ASP A 71 2.48 4.32 -13.63
C ASP A 71 3.02 5.64 -13.06
N ASN A 72 3.28 5.70 -11.74
CA ASN A 72 3.73 6.94 -11.12
C ASN A 72 5.24 7.15 -11.33
N VAL A 73 5.55 8.15 -12.14
CA VAL A 73 6.92 8.54 -12.52
C VAL A 73 7.77 9.12 -11.38
N LEU A 74 7.19 9.29 -10.19
CA LEU A 74 7.92 9.75 -9.00
C LEU A 74 8.61 8.61 -8.25
N LEU A 75 8.18 7.36 -8.45
CA LEU A 75 8.66 6.24 -7.66
C LEU A 75 10.02 5.74 -8.16
N ASP A 76 10.94 5.45 -7.23
CA ASP A 76 12.25 4.84 -7.50
C ASP A 76 13.07 5.55 -8.61
N LEU A 77 12.95 6.88 -8.72
CA LEU A 77 13.57 7.64 -9.82
C LEU A 77 15.07 7.92 -9.59
N VAL A 78 15.47 8.18 -8.34
CA VAL A 78 16.80 8.72 -8.00
C VAL A 78 17.69 7.63 -7.43
N PRO A 79 18.84 7.29 -8.03
CA PRO A 79 19.77 6.32 -7.46
C PRO A 79 20.15 6.66 -6.02
N LEU A 80 20.25 5.66 -5.14
CA LEU A 80 20.58 5.85 -3.72
C LEU A 80 21.85 6.68 -3.52
N THR A 81 22.89 6.43 -4.29
CA THR A 81 24.15 7.18 -4.19
C THR A 81 23.95 8.67 -4.47
N ALA A 82 23.09 9.02 -5.44
CA ALA A 82 22.75 10.42 -5.73
C ALA A 82 21.87 11.02 -4.63
N CYS A 83 20.99 10.22 -4.05
CA CYS A 83 20.15 10.59 -2.91
C CYS A 83 21.00 10.89 -1.67
N GLU A 84 21.92 9.99 -1.31
CA GLU A 84 22.86 10.15 -0.19
C GLU A 84 23.82 11.32 -0.39
N GLN A 85 24.30 11.52 -1.62
CA GLN A 85 25.16 12.67 -1.94
C GLN A 85 24.44 14.00 -1.67
N ALA A 86 23.12 14.07 -1.96
CA ALA A 86 22.35 15.29 -1.83
C ALA A 86 21.75 15.50 -0.43
N LEU A 87 21.40 14.42 0.27
CA LEU A 87 20.62 14.45 1.51
C LEU A 87 21.38 13.89 2.74
N GLY A 88 22.59 13.34 2.55
CA GLY A 88 23.41 12.70 3.58
C GLY A 88 23.29 11.18 3.59
N ALA A 89 24.19 10.50 4.31
CA ALA A 89 24.35 9.03 4.30
C ALA A 89 23.19 8.21 4.89
N SER A 90 22.16 8.84 5.43
CA SER A 90 20.95 8.17 5.91
C SER A 90 19.77 9.09 5.63
N PRO A 91 19.44 9.29 4.35
CA PRO A 91 18.50 10.31 3.96
C PRO A 91 17.13 9.97 4.54
N ARG A 92 16.39 11.00 4.95
CA ARG A 92 15.02 10.87 5.45
C ARG A 92 14.09 11.79 4.69
N ASP A 93 12.85 11.35 4.50
CA ASP A 93 11.82 12.19 3.92
C ASP A 93 11.25 13.18 4.94
N GLN A 94 10.31 14.02 4.53
CA GLN A 94 9.73 15.05 5.42
C GLN A 94 8.90 14.48 6.60
N ARG A 95 8.62 13.17 6.59
CA ARG A 95 7.94 12.43 7.65
C ARG A 95 8.94 11.71 8.55
N ASN A 96 10.23 12.00 8.38
CA ASN A 96 11.36 11.36 9.04
C ASN A 96 11.47 9.86 8.70
N GLN A 97 10.90 9.40 7.58
CA GLN A 97 11.03 8.02 7.14
C GLN A 97 12.35 7.83 6.39
N PRO A 98 13.05 6.69 6.55
CA PRO A 98 14.28 6.40 5.81
C PRO A 98 14.09 6.49 4.29
N ARG A 99 15.14 6.86 3.56
CA ARG A 99 15.24 6.74 2.11
C ARG A 99 16.50 5.91 1.77
N PRO A 100 16.44 4.95 0.85
CA PRO A 100 15.25 4.52 0.16
C PRO A 100 14.37 3.70 1.11
N ARG A 101 13.05 3.73 0.96
CA ARG A 101 12.25 2.65 1.56
C ARG A 101 12.35 1.47 0.61
N THR A 102 12.17 0.26 1.13
CA THR A 102 11.92 -0.87 0.25
C THR A 102 10.62 -0.60 -0.49
N GLY A 103 10.76 -0.04 -1.70
CA GLY A 103 9.71 0.31 -2.65
C GLY A 103 9.48 -0.79 -3.68
N LYS A 104 8.30 -0.71 -4.30
CA LYS A 104 7.87 -1.56 -5.42
C LYS A 104 8.83 -1.32 -6.59
N PRO A 105 9.51 -2.34 -7.15
CA PRO A 105 10.43 -2.14 -8.26
C PRO A 105 9.65 -1.55 -9.45
N SER A 106 9.76 -0.25 -9.68
CA SER A 106 9.15 0.40 -10.84
C SER A 106 9.79 -0.18 -12.10
N ASN A 107 9.17 -1.16 -12.75
CA ASN A 107 9.59 -1.73 -14.04
C ASN A 107 11.05 -2.25 -14.15
N LEU A 108 11.85 -2.21 -13.07
CA LEU A 108 13.22 -2.71 -13.02
C LEU A 108 13.27 -4.24 -12.94
N ALA A 109 12.11 -4.91 -12.82
CA ALA A 109 12.01 -6.36 -13.00
C ALA A 109 12.62 -6.85 -14.33
N ASN A 110 12.65 -6.00 -15.37
CA ASN A 110 13.30 -6.31 -16.65
C ASN A 110 14.82 -6.04 -16.68
N THR A 111 15.40 -5.48 -15.62
CA THR A 111 16.85 -5.20 -15.56
C THR A 111 17.63 -6.25 -14.77
N GLY A 112 16.96 -7.24 -14.16
CA GLY A 112 17.60 -8.23 -13.28
C GLY A 112 18.20 -7.61 -12.00
N SER A 113 17.96 -6.33 -11.75
CA SER A 113 18.45 -5.63 -10.56
C SER A 113 17.49 -5.86 -9.40
N THR A 114 17.93 -6.66 -8.43
CA THR A 114 17.26 -6.86 -7.13
C THR A 114 17.52 -5.73 -6.15
N SER A 115 18.28 -4.69 -6.54
CA SER A 115 18.68 -3.63 -5.63
C SER A 115 17.60 -2.55 -5.52
N ARG A 116 16.86 -2.61 -4.41
CA ARG A 116 15.89 -1.62 -3.89
C ARG A 116 16.57 -0.30 -3.43
N ASN A 117 17.50 0.20 -4.24
CA ASN A 117 18.42 1.27 -3.90
C ASN A 117 18.09 2.55 -4.68
N PHE A 118 16.82 2.91 -4.75
CA PHE A 118 16.37 4.16 -5.39
C PHE A 118 15.47 4.92 -4.44
N CYS A 119 15.65 6.23 -4.39
CA CYS A 119 14.76 7.16 -3.71
C CYS A 119 13.71 7.67 -4.70
N ASP A 120 12.52 7.97 -4.18
CA ASP A 120 11.49 8.68 -4.92
C ASP A 120 11.91 10.13 -5.22
N ALA A 121 11.35 10.69 -6.28
CA ALA A 121 11.46 12.11 -6.56
C ALA A 121 10.56 12.93 -5.62
N GLY A 122 11.09 14.03 -5.11
CA GLY A 122 10.36 14.94 -4.22
C GLY A 122 10.57 14.66 -2.73
N ALA A 123 9.58 15.07 -1.93
CA ALA A 123 9.71 15.21 -0.48
C ALA A 123 9.17 14.01 0.33
N VAL A 124 8.69 12.97 -0.35
CA VAL A 124 8.06 11.78 0.25
C VAL A 124 8.69 10.55 -0.38
N GLU A 125 8.97 9.55 0.45
CA GLU A 125 9.39 8.21 0.04
C GLU A 125 8.27 7.18 0.27
N LEU A 126 7.72 6.59 -0.78
CA LEU A 126 6.78 5.49 -0.66
C LEU A 126 7.51 4.16 -0.63
N GLY A 127 7.00 3.25 0.17
CA GLY A 127 7.46 1.87 0.21
C GLY A 127 6.37 1.01 0.80
N PHE A 128 6.61 -0.30 0.88
CA PHE A 128 5.63 -1.20 1.50
C PHE A 128 5.34 -0.74 2.92
N GLU A 129 4.06 -0.61 3.22
CA GLU A 129 3.57 -0.21 4.53
C GLU A 129 2.93 -1.40 5.22
N THR A 130 3.15 -1.47 6.53
CA THR A 130 2.37 -2.36 7.38
C THR A 130 1.19 -1.56 7.93
N ARG A 131 -0.02 -2.03 7.64
CA ARG A 131 -1.28 -1.41 8.02
C ARG A 131 -1.99 -2.28 9.04
N TYR A 132 -2.29 -1.73 10.21
CA TYR A 132 -2.96 -2.46 11.27
C TYR A 132 -4.47 -2.28 11.20
N VAL A 133 -5.21 -3.39 11.23
CA VAL A 133 -6.67 -3.41 11.34
C VAL A 133 -7.02 -3.99 12.70
N CYS A 134 -7.71 -3.21 13.52
CA CYS A 134 -7.97 -3.57 14.90
C CYS A 134 -9.46 -3.73 15.17
N GLY A 135 -9.83 -4.83 15.82
CA GLY A 135 -11.17 -5.09 16.31
C GLY A 135 -11.18 -5.83 17.64
N PRO A 136 -12.35 -6.01 18.26
CA PRO A 136 -12.47 -6.59 19.59
C PRO A 136 -11.74 -7.95 19.73
N PRO A 137 -11.10 -8.23 20.87
CA PRO A 137 -11.06 -7.41 22.08
C PRO A 137 -10.09 -6.23 22.00
N VAL A 138 -9.31 -6.09 20.92
CA VAL A 138 -8.33 -5.01 20.77
C VAL A 138 -9.02 -3.73 20.31
N GLY A 139 -9.11 -2.75 21.20
CA GLY A 139 -9.61 -1.42 20.89
C GLY A 139 -8.60 -0.57 20.13
N LYS A 140 -9.08 0.47 19.43
CA LYS A 140 -8.21 1.49 18.81
C LYS A 140 -7.36 2.27 19.83
N ASP A 141 -7.76 2.26 21.09
CA ASP A 141 -7.08 3.00 22.16
C ASP A 141 -6.12 2.10 22.96
N ASP A 142 -6.07 0.79 22.69
CA ASP A 142 -5.19 -0.12 23.40
C ASP A 142 -3.74 0.20 23.07
N ALA A 143 -2.91 0.36 24.12
CA ALA A 143 -1.50 0.70 23.99
C ALA A 143 -0.77 -0.30 23.08
N GLY A 144 -0.22 0.17 21.96
CA GLY A 144 0.51 -0.64 21.00
C GLY A 144 0.20 -0.30 19.54
N TYR A 145 0.24 -1.33 18.69
CA TYR A 145 0.10 -1.23 17.23
C TYR A 145 -1.27 -0.73 16.75
N CYS A 146 -2.28 -0.69 17.62
CA CYS A 146 -3.60 -0.13 17.33
C CYS A 146 -3.69 1.38 17.56
N GLN A 147 -2.62 2.04 18.03
CA GLN A 147 -2.56 3.49 18.15
C GLN A 147 -2.04 4.13 16.86
N ASN A 148 -2.99 4.71 16.12
CA ASN A 148 -2.86 5.72 15.06
C ASN A 148 -1.64 5.64 14.08
N PRO A 149 -1.84 5.37 12.79
CA PRO A 149 -3.11 5.05 12.13
C PRO A 149 -3.41 3.54 12.18
N ALA A 150 -4.52 3.18 12.82
CA ALA A 150 -5.10 1.84 12.75
C ALA A 150 -6.51 1.90 12.15
N PHE A 151 -6.80 0.98 11.25
CA PHE A 151 -8.05 0.88 10.51
C PHE A 151 -9.11 0.14 11.33
N ALA A 152 -10.38 0.54 11.18
CA ALA A 152 -11.49 -0.19 11.79
C ALA A 152 -11.94 -1.41 10.95
N SER A 153 -11.55 -1.46 9.68
CA SER A 153 -11.94 -2.53 8.77
C SER A 153 -10.83 -2.85 7.79
N ILE A 154 -10.90 -4.05 7.20
CA ILE A 154 -9.94 -4.50 6.19
C ILE A 154 -10.14 -3.69 4.92
N ARG A 155 -11.39 -3.37 4.56
CA ARG A 155 -11.69 -2.51 3.41
C ARG A 155 -11.03 -1.13 3.50
N GLN A 156 -11.09 -0.47 4.65
CA GLN A 156 -10.42 0.83 4.82
C GLN A 156 -8.90 0.70 4.66
N ALA A 157 -8.31 -0.34 5.27
CA ALA A 157 -6.88 -0.61 5.08
C ALA A 157 -6.55 -0.87 3.61
N LEU A 158 -7.37 -1.62 2.88
CA LEU A 158 -7.21 -1.92 1.46
C LEU A 158 -7.39 -0.69 0.55
N GLU A 159 -8.27 0.24 0.91
CA GLU A 159 -8.45 1.50 0.17
C GLU A 159 -7.14 2.31 0.17
N GLU A 160 -6.47 2.39 1.32
CA GLU A 160 -5.18 3.07 1.47
C GLU A 160 -3.97 2.21 1.08
N ALA A 161 -4.10 0.88 1.11
CA ALA A 161 -3.02 -0.04 0.81
C ALA A 161 -2.50 0.12 -0.61
N LEU A 162 -1.22 -0.10 -0.77
CA LEU A 162 -0.54 -0.22 -2.05
C LEU A 162 -0.43 -1.70 -2.41
N ASP A 163 -0.12 -2.00 -3.67
CA ASP A 163 0.34 -3.35 -3.96
C ASP A 163 1.59 -3.65 -3.13
N GLU A 164 1.69 -4.90 -2.69
CA GLU A 164 2.70 -5.50 -1.82
C GLU A 164 2.71 -4.99 -0.37
N ASP A 165 1.77 -4.09 0.00
CA ASP A 165 1.55 -3.75 1.41
C ASP A 165 1.17 -4.98 2.23
N THR A 166 1.45 -4.89 3.52
CA THR A 166 1.05 -5.88 4.52
C THR A 166 -0.07 -5.33 5.37
N ILE A 167 -1.20 -6.03 5.43
CA ILE A 167 -2.31 -5.73 6.33
C ILE A 167 -2.25 -6.72 7.49
N VAL A 168 -2.08 -6.21 8.71
CA VAL A 168 -2.03 -7.01 9.94
C VAL A 168 -3.36 -6.92 10.66
N ILE A 169 -3.99 -8.07 10.86
CA ILE A 169 -5.28 -8.18 11.55
C ILE A 169 -5.04 -8.46 13.02
N MET A 170 -5.63 -7.63 13.88
CA MET A 170 -5.59 -7.76 15.34
C MET A 170 -7.01 -7.84 15.89
N GLY A 171 -7.31 -8.93 16.60
CA GLY A 171 -8.62 -9.23 17.15
C GLY A 171 -9.60 -9.82 16.14
N VAL A 172 -10.88 -9.49 16.28
CA VAL A 172 -11.99 -10.02 15.49
C VAL A 172 -12.57 -8.93 14.60
N ILE A 173 -12.46 -9.12 13.28
CA ILE A 173 -13.04 -8.26 12.26
C ILE A 173 -14.24 -8.95 11.63
N THR A 174 -15.40 -8.30 11.70
CA THR A 174 -16.62 -8.79 11.05
C THR A 174 -16.83 -8.04 9.75
N GLU A 175 -16.49 -8.67 8.63
CA GLU A 175 -16.57 -8.07 7.30
C GLU A 175 -16.56 -9.15 6.19
N ASN A 176 -17.31 -8.90 5.12
CA ASN A 176 -17.09 -9.51 3.81
C ASN A 176 -16.27 -8.54 2.95
N VAL A 177 -15.08 -8.94 2.52
CA VAL A 177 -14.11 -8.05 1.87
C VAL A 177 -13.70 -8.54 0.49
N THR A 178 -13.66 -7.61 -0.47
CA THR A 178 -13.09 -7.85 -1.81
C THR A 178 -11.66 -7.32 -1.84
N VAL A 179 -10.71 -8.19 -2.17
CA VAL A 179 -9.29 -7.86 -2.30
C VAL A 179 -8.94 -7.76 -3.78
N ALA A 180 -8.78 -6.54 -4.26
CA ALA A 180 -8.46 -6.23 -5.66
C ALA A 180 -7.03 -5.73 -5.87
N LYS A 181 -6.24 -5.65 -4.80
CA LYS A 181 -4.82 -5.27 -4.81
C LYS A 181 -3.98 -6.49 -4.47
N SER A 182 -2.75 -6.54 -4.97
CA SER A 182 -1.83 -7.62 -4.62
C SER A 182 -1.24 -7.33 -3.24
N VAL A 183 -1.65 -8.01 -2.18
CA VAL A 183 -1.23 -7.66 -0.80
C VAL A 183 -0.98 -8.92 0.03
N THR A 184 -0.26 -8.76 1.14
CA THR A 184 -0.23 -9.77 2.20
C THR A 184 -1.22 -9.37 3.30
N ILE A 185 -2.13 -10.26 3.68
CA ILE A 185 -3.02 -10.07 4.83
C ILE A 185 -2.67 -11.15 5.85
N ARG A 186 -2.23 -10.74 7.04
CA ARG A 186 -1.72 -11.68 8.03
C ARG A 186 -2.19 -11.41 9.45
N GLY A 187 -2.09 -12.43 10.30
CA GLY A 187 -2.15 -12.25 11.75
C GLY A 187 -0.89 -11.58 12.30
N PRO A 188 -0.87 -11.22 13.59
CA PRO A 188 0.28 -10.60 14.22
C PRO A 188 1.45 -11.56 14.32
N SER A 189 2.67 -11.03 14.16
CA SER A 189 3.90 -11.72 14.48
C SER A 189 4.10 -11.86 15.99
N VAL A 190 5.11 -12.62 16.41
CA VAL A 190 5.45 -12.78 17.84
C VAL A 190 5.77 -11.45 18.53
N ASP A 191 6.35 -10.49 17.81
CA ASP A 191 6.69 -9.17 18.36
C ASP A 191 5.48 -8.22 18.38
N GLU A 192 4.46 -8.51 17.57
CA GLU A 192 3.21 -7.76 17.48
C GLU A 192 2.13 -8.29 18.43
N ALA A 193 2.34 -9.47 19.01
CA ALA A 193 1.38 -10.13 19.88
C ALA A 193 1.34 -9.48 21.27
N THR A 194 0.24 -8.80 21.58
CA THR A 194 -0.11 -8.38 22.95
C THR A 194 -1.18 -9.32 23.55
N PRO A 195 -1.38 -9.32 24.88
CA PRO A 195 -2.55 -9.96 25.47
C PRO A 195 -3.83 -9.42 24.82
N GLY A 196 -4.58 -10.28 24.12
CA GLY A 196 -5.76 -9.89 23.33
C GLY A 196 -5.51 -9.67 21.82
N ALA A 197 -4.28 -9.34 21.38
CA ALA A 197 -3.96 -9.14 19.96
C ALA A 197 -3.38 -10.38 19.26
N HIS A 198 -2.95 -11.42 19.97
CA HIS A 198 -2.48 -12.70 19.38
C HIS A 198 -3.53 -13.45 18.53
N MET A 199 -4.75 -12.91 18.43
CA MET A 199 -5.88 -13.46 17.70
C MET A 199 -6.08 -12.66 16.41
N ALA A 200 -6.16 -13.35 15.27
CA ALA A 200 -6.56 -12.75 14.00
C ALA A 200 -7.75 -13.51 13.43
N PHE A 201 -8.96 -12.99 13.63
CA PHE A 201 -10.20 -13.55 13.11
C PHE A 201 -10.82 -12.59 12.11
N VAL A 202 -11.13 -13.11 10.93
CA VAL A 202 -11.98 -12.43 9.95
C VAL A 202 -13.22 -13.27 9.78
N GLN A 203 -14.38 -12.65 9.97
CA GLN A 203 -15.65 -13.36 9.94
C GLN A 203 -16.71 -12.65 9.10
N GLY A 204 -17.48 -13.41 8.33
CA GLY A 204 -18.60 -12.85 7.55
C GLY A 204 -19.76 -12.40 8.43
N ALA A 205 -19.94 -13.03 9.59
CA ALA A 205 -20.96 -12.69 10.57
C ALA A 205 -20.52 -12.98 12.02
N PRO A 206 -21.13 -12.33 13.03
CA PRO A 206 -20.86 -12.60 14.44
C PRO A 206 -21.22 -14.03 14.88
N THR A 207 -22.23 -14.61 14.25
CA THR A 207 -22.72 -15.96 14.51
C THR A 207 -22.53 -16.86 13.30
N GLN A 208 -22.37 -18.15 13.54
CA GLN A 208 -22.32 -19.14 12.47
C GLN A 208 -23.63 -19.13 11.65
N PRO A 209 -23.57 -19.14 10.30
CA PRO A 209 -24.75 -19.26 9.47
C PRO A 209 -25.44 -20.62 9.69
N ASP A 210 -26.74 -20.58 9.98
CA ASP A 210 -27.57 -21.78 10.11
C ASP A 210 -28.17 -22.20 8.76
N GLN A 211 -29.02 -23.23 8.76
CA GLN A 211 -29.67 -23.73 7.53
C GLN A 211 -30.63 -22.73 6.88
N ASN A 212 -31.19 -21.80 7.66
CA ASN A 212 -32.23 -20.86 7.26
C ASN A 212 -31.69 -19.46 6.94
N SER A 213 -30.41 -19.21 7.20
CA SER A 213 -29.74 -17.94 6.92
C SER A 213 -29.79 -17.62 5.42
N ALA A 214 -29.73 -16.34 5.07
CA ALA A 214 -29.50 -15.93 3.68
C ALA A 214 -27.98 -15.77 3.43
N PRO A 215 -27.48 -16.05 2.21
CA PRO A 215 -26.10 -15.76 1.86
C PRO A 215 -25.77 -14.27 2.06
N THR A 216 -24.66 -13.97 2.72
CA THR A 216 -24.13 -12.62 2.96
C THR A 216 -22.88 -12.30 2.13
N GLY A 217 -22.25 -13.35 1.57
CA GLY A 217 -21.01 -13.30 0.80
C GLY A 217 -19.89 -14.12 1.44
N SER A 218 -18.82 -14.29 0.66
CA SER A 218 -17.56 -14.90 1.10
C SER A 218 -16.87 -13.98 2.09
N VAL A 219 -16.16 -14.50 3.09
CA VAL A 219 -15.38 -13.63 4.00
C VAL A 219 -14.35 -12.86 3.20
N PHE A 220 -13.60 -13.55 2.33
CA PHE A 220 -12.71 -12.95 1.35
C PHE A 220 -13.18 -13.24 -0.07
N THR A 221 -13.18 -12.23 -0.93
CA THR A 221 -13.28 -12.37 -2.37
C THR A 221 -12.01 -11.84 -3.01
N ILE A 222 -11.21 -12.71 -3.63
CA ILE A 222 -9.97 -12.32 -4.31
C ILE A 222 -10.31 -12.03 -5.77
N ALA A 223 -10.15 -10.78 -6.19
CA ALA A 223 -10.49 -10.35 -7.54
C ALA A 223 -9.50 -10.90 -8.58
N ALA A 224 -9.96 -11.04 -9.82
CA ALA A 224 -9.08 -11.38 -10.94
C ALA A 224 -7.96 -10.35 -11.11
N GLY A 225 -6.74 -10.82 -11.38
CA GLY A 225 -5.55 -9.98 -11.51
C GLY A 225 -4.84 -9.63 -10.20
N ALA A 226 -5.45 -9.90 -9.03
CA ALA A 226 -4.77 -9.71 -7.74
C ALA A 226 -3.91 -10.92 -7.37
N THR A 227 -2.75 -10.68 -6.75
CA THR A 227 -1.91 -11.70 -6.11
C THR A 227 -1.92 -11.50 -4.59
N VAL A 228 -2.63 -12.37 -3.88
CA VAL A 228 -2.88 -12.22 -2.45
C VAL A 228 -2.23 -13.35 -1.66
N THR A 229 -1.59 -12.99 -0.56
CA THR A 229 -1.09 -13.94 0.45
C THR A 229 -1.91 -13.78 1.72
N LEU A 230 -2.50 -14.87 2.21
CA LEU A 230 -3.17 -14.93 3.50
C LEU A 230 -2.33 -15.76 4.47
N GLU A 231 -2.00 -15.19 5.63
CA GLU A 231 -1.06 -15.78 6.58
C GLU A 231 -1.52 -15.77 8.02
N GLN A 232 -1.46 -16.91 8.73
CA GLN A 232 -1.67 -16.97 10.18
C GLN A 232 -3.00 -16.32 10.66
N ILE A 233 -4.06 -16.44 9.86
CA ILE A 233 -5.41 -15.92 10.18
C ILE A 233 -6.44 -17.03 10.29
N ASN A 234 -7.51 -16.73 11.02
CA ASN A 234 -8.68 -17.57 11.16
C ASN A 234 -9.85 -16.95 10.39
N ILE A 235 -10.46 -17.71 9.49
CA ILE A 235 -11.56 -17.28 8.62
C ILE A 235 -12.81 -18.08 8.99
N ARG A 236 -13.92 -17.40 9.28
CA ARG A 236 -15.15 -18.10 9.67
C ARG A 236 -16.46 -17.42 9.29
N HIS A 237 -17.55 -18.16 9.40
CA HIS A 237 -18.91 -17.64 9.34
C HIS A 237 -19.23 -16.87 8.04
N GLY A 238 -18.53 -17.14 6.96
CA GLY A 238 -18.94 -16.64 5.65
C GLY A 238 -20.03 -17.51 5.06
N TYR A 239 -20.95 -16.90 4.32
CA TYR A 239 -22.04 -17.60 3.67
C TYR A 239 -22.27 -17.07 2.26
N ALA A 240 -21.86 -17.80 1.24
CA ALA A 240 -21.98 -17.41 -0.16
C ALA A 240 -22.64 -18.50 -1.02
N ASP A 241 -22.89 -18.22 -2.29
CA ASP A 241 -23.19 -19.28 -3.25
C ASP A 241 -21.93 -20.08 -3.61
N GLN A 242 -20.77 -19.41 -3.65
CA GLN A 242 -19.47 -19.99 -3.98
C GLN A 242 -18.43 -19.50 -2.98
N GLY A 243 -17.61 -20.40 -2.43
CA GLY A 243 -16.46 -20.01 -1.61
C GLY A 243 -16.87 -19.33 -0.30
N GLY A 244 -17.54 -20.04 0.61
CA GLY A 244 -18.11 -19.44 1.83
C GLY A 244 -17.06 -18.72 2.69
N GLY A 245 -15.90 -19.34 2.89
CA GLY A 245 -14.75 -18.67 3.51
C GLY A 245 -14.07 -17.71 2.53
N ILE A 246 -13.59 -18.23 1.41
CA ILE A 246 -12.84 -17.50 0.40
C ILE A 246 -13.46 -17.81 -0.95
N HIS A 247 -13.72 -16.81 -1.78
CA HIS A 247 -13.97 -16.98 -3.20
C HIS A 247 -12.79 -16.41 -3.98
N ASN A 248 -12.08 -17.24 -4.75
CA ASN A 248 -10.86 -16.84 -5.43
C ASN A 248 -11.01 -16.80 -6.96
N ALA A 249 -10.86 -15.62 -7.56
CA ALA A 249 -10.75 -15.41 -8.99
C ALA A 249 -9.34 -14.93 -9.43
N GLY A 250 -8.40 -14.76 -8.48
CA GLY A 250 -7.04 -14.31 -8.71
C GLY A 250 -5.98 -15.37 -8.36
N SER A 251 -4.79 -14.91 -8.00
CA SER A 251 -3.71 -15.75 -7.46
C SER A 251 -3.73 -15.66 -5.94
N LEU A 252 -3.83 -16.81 -5.26
CA LEU A 252 -3.96 -16.89 -3.81
C LEU A 252 -2.94 -17.86 -3.22
N THR A 253 -2.13 -17.37 -2.28
CA THR A 253 -1.29 -18.20 -1.41
C THR A 253 -1.91 -18.22 0.00
N VAL A 254 -2.06 -19.39 0.60
CA VAL A 254 -2.53 -19.56 1.98
C VAL A 254 -1.48 -20.27 2.82
N ASN A 255 -1.10 -19.68 3.96
CA ASN A 255 -0.06 -20.22 4.82
C ASN A 255 -0.44 -20.08 6.31
N GLY A 256 -0.64 -21.20 7.01
CA GLY A 256 -1.10 -21.17 8.40
C GLY A 256 -2.52 -20.58 8.59
N VAL A 257 -3.36 -20.65 7.56
CA VAL A 257 -4.74 -20.16 7.60
C VAL A 257 -5.67 -21.29 8.05
N THR A 258 -6.58 -20.99 8.98
CA THR A 258 -7.65 -21.91 9.39
C THR A 258 -9.00 -21.39 8.90
N ILE A 259 -9.73 -22.18 8.10
CA ILE A 259 -11.07 -21.83 7.60
C ILE A 259 -12.09 -22.79 8.21
N TYR A 260 -13.10 -22.27 8.91
CA TYR A 260 -14.10 -23.12 9.58
C TYR A 260 -15.46 -22.45 9.71
N HIS A 261 -16.51 -23.26 9.86
CA HIS A 261 -17.89 -22.77 10.05
C HIS A 261 -18.36 -21.78 8.98
N SER A 262 -17.84 -21.91 7.76
CA SER A 262 -18.33 -21.20 6.57
C SER A 262 -19.23 -22.12 5.74
N ARG A 263 -20.20 -21.53 5.04
CA ARG A 263 -21.21 -22.24 4.25
C ARG A 263 -21.20 -21.72 2.82
N ALA A 264 -21.35 -22.63 1.85
CA ALA A 264 -21.71 -22.24 0.49
C ALA A 264 -22.47 -23.35 -0.23
N THR A 265 -23.14 -22.99 -1.32
CA THR A 265 -23.75 -23.96 -2.25
C THR A 265 -22.66 -24.82 -2.90
N THR A 266 -21.53 -24.19 -3.27
CA THR A 266 -20.33 -24.84 -3.79
C THR A 266 -19.10 -24.29 -3.07
N GLY A 267 -18.18 -25.14 -2.63
CA GLY A 267 -16.93 -24.67 -2.02
C GLY A 267 -17.12 -23.99 -0.66
N GLY A 268 -17.62 -24.70 0.35
CA GLY A 268 -17.95 -24.12 1.66
C GLY A 268 -16.81 -23.33 2.31
N ALA A 269 -15.56 -23.77 2.08
CA ALA A 269 -14.35 -23.07 2.52
C ALA A 269 -13.73 -22.20 1.42
N LEU A 270 -13.48 -22.76 0.23
CA LEU A 270 -12.88 -22.12 -0.95
C LEU A 270 -13.71 -22.47 -2.20
#